data_AF-A0A9W9N0W0-F1
#
_entry.id   AF-A0A9W9N0W0-F1
#
_cell.length_a   1.000
_cell.length_b   1.000
_cell.length_c   1.000
_cell.angle_alpha   90.00
_cell.angle_beta   90.00
_cell.angle_gamma   90.00
#
_symmetry.space_group_name_H-M   'P 1'
#
loop_
_entity.id
_entity.type
_entity.pdbx_description
1 polymer ?
#
loop_
_entity_poly.entity_id
_entity_poly.type
_entity_poly.pdbx_seq_one_letter_code
_entity_poly.pdbx_strand_id
1 'polypeptide(L)'
;MDSSMEYLTDLEGTQKWIRLEKLGEESSRLTKEDTAAELGPSDTSGKFLCRPATGTETKKAAIRARQAVDTPPDHPELIAFRTFIKLDCDVVPRLLGYQQRQQDHDEGVPGGYITYILWEKVAGESLNLTEFWRLPFADRKAIRDKFRQVYTYEYLVTTAKH
;
A
#
# COMPACT_ATOMS: atom_id res chain seq x y z
N MET A 1 -15.91 11.19 -6.40
CA MET A 1 -15.92 10.82 -7.82
C MET A 1 -14.66 10.02 -8.06
N ASP A 2 -14.64 8.74 -8.35
CA ASP A 2 -15.58 7.62 -8.26
C ASP A 2 -14.61 6.43 -8.18
N SER A 3 -14.63 5.68 -7.07
CA SER A 3 -13.80 4.48 -6.94
C SER A 3 -14.74 3.29 -7.00
N SER A 4 -15.15 3.01 -8.23
CA SER A 4 -15.99 1.90 -8.63
C SER A 4 -15.24 0.59 -8.32
N MET A 5 -15.53 -0.03 -7.18
CA MET A 5 -15.29 -1.47 -6.98
C MET A 5 -16.53 -2.18 -7.52
N GLU A 6 -16.37 -2.85 -8.66
CA GLU A 6 -17.43 -3.63 -9.30
C GLU A 6 -17.95 -4.70 -8.34
N TYR A 7 -19.28 -4.68 -8.17
CA TYR A 7 -20.04 -5.69 -7.47
C TYR A 7 -20.23 -6.87 -8.41
N LEU A 8 -19.63 -8.01 -8.09
CA LEU A 8 -20.08 -9.30 -8.60
C LEU A 8 -20.68 -10.08 -7.44
N THR A 9 -22.01 -9.99 -7.32
CA THR A 9 -22.80 -10.94 -6.56
C THR A 9 -22.83 -12.25 -7.31
N ASP A 10 -22.41 -13.34 -6.68
CA ASP A 10 -22.88 -14.67 -7.05
C ASP A 10 -23.35 -15.41 -5.81
N LEU A 11 -24.44 -16.14 -6.02
CA LEU A 11 -25.25 -16.83 -5.04
C LEU A 11 -24.51 -18.03 -4.40
N GLU A 12 -24.92 -18.32 -3.16
CA GLU A 12 -24.57 -19.50 -2.34
C GLU A 12 -23.20 -19.52 -1.64
N GLY A 13 -23.20 -19.04 -0.38
CA GLY A 13 -22.51 -19.72 0.72
C GLY A 13 -21.03 -19.38 0.96
N THR A 14 -20.81 -18.38 1.82
CA THR A 14 -19.53 -18.04 2.50
C THR A 14 -18.41 -17.45 1.66
N GLN A 15 -18.62 -16.22 1.19
CA GLN A 15 -17.52 -15.37 0.74
C GLN A 15 -16.74 -14.82 1.96
N LYS A 16 -15.54 -15.39 2.16
CA LYS A 16 -14.52 -15.10 3.19
C LYS A 16 -13.75 -13.81 2.86
N TRP A 17 -14.44 -12.68 2.67
CA TRP A 17 -13.76 -11.42 2.32
C TRP A 17 -13.30 -10.66 3.57
N ILE A 18 -12.00 -10.37 3.62
CA ILE A 18 -11.45 -9.34 4.50
C ILE A 18 -11.53 -8.01 3.77
N ARG A 19 -12.21 -7.02 4.36
CA ARG A 19 -12.04 -5.64 3.91
C ARG A 19 -10.72 -5.11 4.49
N LEU A 20 -9.73 -4.95 3.63
CA LEU A 20 -8.44 -4.35 4.00
C LEU A 20 -8.50 -2.85 3.73
N GLU A 21 -8.10 -2.04 4.70
CA GLU A 21 -7.94 -0.60 4.52
C GLU A 21 -6.50 -0.18 4.79
N LYS A 22 -5.93 0.65 3.90
CA LYS A 22 -4.73 1.44 4.16
C LYS A 22 -5.11 2.59 5.10
N LEU A 23 -4.72 2.46 6.37
CA LEU A 23 -5.08 3.41 7.43
C LEU A 23 -4.29 4.71 7.35
N GLY A 24 -3.14 4.71 6.68
CA GLY A 24 -2.30 5.87 6.54
C GLY A 24 -1.00 5.58 5.82
N GLU A 25 -0.34 6.67 5.42
CA GLU A 25 1.04 6.70 4.96
C GLU A 25 1.74 7.80 5.74
N GLU A 26 2.77 7.45 6.50
CA GLU A 26 3.55 8.39 7.30
C GLU A 26 4.99 8.40 6.81
N SER A 27 5.58 9.59 6.68
CA SER A 27 6.98 9.75 6.30
C SER A 27 7.80 10.37 7.41
N SER A 28 8.89 9.70 7.78
CA SER A 28 9.90 10.23 8.70
C SER A 28 11.02 10.87 7.90
N ARG A 29 11.18 12.19 8.03
CA ARG A 29 12.33 12.91 7.46
C ARG A 29 13.37 13.08 8.56
N LEU A 30 14.47 12.36 8.45
CA LEU A 30 15.62 12.52 9.35
C LEU A 30 16.53 13.63 8.85
N THR A 31 17.09 14.41 9.78
CA THR A 31 18.04 15.47 9.49
C THR A 31 19.44 14.90 9.23
N LYS A 32 20.39 15.76 8.79
CA LYS A 32 21.78 15.33 8.56
C LYS A 32 22.44 14.90 9.87
N GLU A 33 22.04 15.52 10.97
CA GLU A 33 22.47 15.24 12.33
C GLU A 33 21.96 13.88 12.81
N ASP A 34 20.71 13.52 12.50
CA ASP A 34 20.13 12.21 12.84
C ASP A 34 20.78 11.06 12.06
N THR A 35 21.19 11.34 10.81
CA THR A 35 21.95 10.38 9.99
C THR A 35 23.33 10.14 10.57
N ALA A 36 23.98 11.18 11.09
CA ALA A 36 25.26 11.08 11.80
C ALA A 36 25.14 10.35 13.15
N ALA A 37 23.93 10.25 13.71
CA ALA A 37 23.62 9.49 14.92
C ALA A 37 23.23 8.02 14.63
N GLU A 38 23.42 7.55 13.39
CA GLU A 38 23.11 6.17 12.95
C GLU A 38 21.63 5.74 13.16
N LEU A 39 20.69 6.69 13.21
CA LEU A 39 19.26 6.41 13.42
C LEU A 39 18.56 5.74 12.23
N GLY A 40 19.28 5.50 11.13
CA GLY A 40 18.76 4.89 9.91
C GLY A 40 18.43 5.90 8.80
N PRO A 41 18.04 5.44 7.60
CA PRO A 41 17.64 6.32 6.51
C PRO A 41 16.23 6.88 6.74
N SER A 42 15.90 7.99 6.06
CA SER A 42 14.50 8.45 6.00
C SER A 42 13.61 7.39 5.38
N ASP A 43 12.43 7.19 5.96
CA ASP A 43 11.51 6.12 5.60
C ASP A 43 10.08 6.63 5.41
N THR A 44 9.29 5.80 4.74
CA THR A 44 7.84 5.91 4.68
C THR A 44 7.25 4.58 5.14
N SER A 45 6.15 4.64 5.90
CA SER A 45 5.44 3.47 6.38
C SER A 45 3.96 3.47 5.97
N GLY A 46 3.43 2.27 5.74
CA GLY A 46 2.03 2.02 5.42
C GLY A 46 1.44 0.99 6.36
N LYS A 47 0.22 1.23 6.84
CA LYS A 47 -0.49 0.37 7.79
C LYS A 47 -1.77 -0.17 7.16
N PHE A 48 -1.91 -1.49 7.12
CA PHE A 48 -3.06 -2.20 6.55
C PHE A 48 -3.75 -3.01 7.63
N LEU A 49 -5.06 -2.84 7.78
CA LEU A 49 -5.83 -3.48 8.85
C LEU A 49 -7.02 -4.26 8.28
N CYS A 50 -7.32 -5.44 8.83
CA CYS A 50 -8.61 -6.08 8.59
C CYS A 50 -9.72 -5.28 9.28
N ARG A 51 -10.67 -4.79 8.48
CA ARG A 51 -11.87 -4.11 8.94
C ARG A 51 -13.02 -5.11 9.07
N PRO A 52 -13.87 -4.95 10.10
CA PRO A 52 -15.12 -5.67 10.16
C PRO A 52 -15.99 -5.34 8.94
N ALA A 53 -16.77 -6.32 8.49
CA ALA A 53 -17.75 -6.16 7.43
C ALA A 53 -18.77 -5.06 7.80
N THR A 54 -19.27 -4.33 6.80
CA THR A 54 -20.25 -3.26 7.02
C THR A 54 -21.44 -3.78 7.84
N GLY A 55 -21.81 -3.05 8.89
CA GLY A 55 -22.92 -3.39 9.78
C GLY A 55 -22.56 -4.37 10.90
N THR A 56 -21.30 -4.81 10.98
CA THR A 56 -20.80 -5.68 12.05
C THR A 56 -19.89 -4.98 13.05
N GLU A 57 -19.57 -3.70 12.83
CA GLU A 57 -18.58 -2.92 13.57
C GLU A 57 -18.88 -2.88 15.08
N THR A 58 -20.16 -2.75 15.43
CA THR A 58 -20.63 -2.68 16.83
C THR A 58 -21.06 -4.02 17.41
N LYS A 59 -20.93 -5.11 16.64
CA LYS A 59 -21.27 -6.46 17.12
C LYS A 59 -20.20 -6.94 18.11
N LYS A 60 -20.59 -7.93 18.93
CA LYS A 60 -19.69 -8.59 19.89
C LYS A 60 -18.42 -9.06 19.21
N ALA A 61 -17.28 -8.98 19.92
CA ALA A 61 -15.97 -9.42 19.43
C ALA A 61 -16.01 -10.83 18.82
N ALA A 62 -16.69 -11.78 19.46
CA ALA A 62 -16.86 -13.15 18.95
C ALA A 62 -17.54 -13.24 17.57
N ILE A 63 -18.42 -12.29 17.21
CA ILE A 63 -19.06 -12.23 15.89
C ILE A 63 -18.10 -11.64 14.86
N ARG A 64 -17.34 -10.61 15.23
CA ARG A 64 -16.31 -10.01 14.37
C ARG A 64 -15.14 -10.97 14.14
N ALA A 65 -14.77 -11.77 15.14
CA ALA A 65 -13.69 -12.76 15.06
C ALA A 65 -13.93 -13.83 13.99
N ARG A 66 -15.20 -14.18 13.71
CA ARG A 66 -15.56 -15.14 12.65
C ARG A 66 -15.24 -14.64 11.24
N GLN A 67 -14.88 -13.36 11.09
CA GLN A 67 -14.48 -12.76 9.83
C GLN A 67 -12.97 -12.84 9.59
N ALA A 68 -12.20 -13.27 10.60
CA ALA A 68 -10.78 -13.54 10.45
C ALA A 68 -10.56 -14.71 9.48
N VAL A 69 -9.40 -14.69 8.84
CA VAL A 69 -8.92 -15.80 8.00
C VAL A 69 -7.74 -16.46 8.68
N ASP A 70 -7.46 -17.70 8.34
CA ASP A 70 -6.38 -18.46 8.98
C ASP A 70 -4.99 -17.96 8.57
N THR A 71 -4.85 -17.49 7.32
CA THR A 71 -3.56 -17.03 6.77
C THR A 71 -3.61 -15.54 6.43
N PRO A 72 -2.63 -14.73 6.86
CA PRO A 72 -2.61 -13.31 6.50
C PRO A 72 -2.56 -13.16 4.97
N PRO A 73 -3.47 -12.37 4.37
CA PRO A 73 -3.39 -12.09 2.95
C PRO A 73 -2.15 -11.24 2.66
N ASP A 74 -1.47 -11.53 1.55
CA ASP A 74 -0.45 -10.64 1.00
C ASP A 74 -1.13 -9.38 0.45
N HIS A 75 -0.67 -8.20 0.86
CA HIS A 75 -1.23 -6.93 0.39
C HIS A 75 -0.72 -6.61 -1.01
N PRO A 76 -1.55 -6.06 -1.92
CA PRO A 76 -1.10 -5.66 -3.26
C PRO A 76 0.15 -4.77 -3.23
N GLU A 77 0.25 -3.86 -2.25
CA GLU A 77 1.42 -2.98 -2.07
C GLU A 77 2.68 -3.77 -1.65
N LEU A 78 2.55 -4.76 -0.75
CA LEU A 78 3.65 -5.65 -0.38
C LEU A 78 4.08 -6.55 -1.56
N ILE A 79 3.12 -7.07 -2.32
CA ILE A 79 3.37 -7.87 -3.53
C ILE A 79 4.12 -7.01 -4.54
N ALA A 80 3.69 -5.76 -4.77
CA ALA A 80 4.34 -4.83 -5.67
C ALA A 80 5.80 -4.60 -5.26
N PHE A 81 6.07 -4.23 -4.00
CA PHE A 81 7.43 -4.05 -3.49
C PHE A 81 8.30 -5.30 -3.68
N ARG A 82 7.79 -6.48 -3.29
CA ARG A 82 8.53 -7.75 -3.47
C ARG A 82 8.80 -8.06 -4.94
N THR A 83 7.88 -7.69 -5.83
CA THR A 83 8.02 -7.92 -7.28
C THR A 83 9.05 -6.99 -7.89
N PHE A 84 8.97 -5.69 -7.63
CA PHE A 84 9.91 -4.71 -8.18
C PHE A 84 11.35 -4.93 -7.69
N ILE A 85 11.53 -5.36 -6.44
CA ILE A 85 12.84 -5.77 -5.92
C ILE A 85 13.38 -6.99 -6.66
N LYS A 86 12.54 -8.01 -6.90
CA LYS A 86 12.96 -9.20 -7.65
C LYS A 86 13.32 -8.88 -9.10
N LEU A 87 12.68 -7.87 -9.68
CA LEU A 87 12.93 -7.42 -11.05
C LEU A 87 14.11 -6.44 -11.16
N ASP A 88 14.72 -6.05 -10.03
CA ASP A 88 15.82 -5.07 -9.96
C ASP A 88 15.44 -3.72 -10.58
N CYS A 89 14.21 -3.28 -10.33
CA CYS A 89 13.69 -2.00 -10.82
C CYS A 89 14.22 -0.85 -9.96
N ASP A 90 14.93 0.10 -10.56
CA ASP A 90 15.62 1.22 -9.89
C ASP A 90 14.73 2.45 -9.64
N VAL A 91 13.54 2.49 -10.24
CA VAL A 91 12.57 3.61 -10.13
C VAL A 91 11.54 3.42 -9.01
N VAL A 92 11.60 2.33 -8.25
CA VAL A 92 10.69 2.03 -7.14
C VAL A 92 11.44 2.14 -5.81
N PRO A 93 10.85 2.74 -4.76
CA PRO A 93 11.48 2.79 -3.45
C PRO A 93 11.83 1.40 -2.92
N ARG A 94 12.97 1.26 -2.26
CA ARG A 94 13.38 -0.03 -1.68
C ARG A 94 12.51 -0.39 -0.48
N LEU A 95 12.01 -1.63 -0.45
CA LEU A 95 11.40 -2.20 0.76
C LEU A 95 12.48 -2.33 1.84
N LEU A 96 12.25 -1.69 2.97
CA LEU A 96 13.14 -1.76 4.14
C LEU A 96 12.73 -2.91 5.06
N GLY A 97 11.43 -3.18 5.17
CA GLY A 97 10.91 -4.29 5.94
C GLY A 97 9.38 -4.34 5.93
N TYR A 98 8.83 -5.42 6.47
CA TYR A 98 7.41 -5.51 6.78
C TYR A 98 7.22 -6.38 8.02
N GLN A 99 6.15 -6.11 8.76
CA GLN A 99 5.75 -6.89 9.91
C GLN A 99 4.26 -7.18 9.85
N GLN A 100 3.89 -8.41 10.16
CA GLN A 100 2.49 -8.80 10.33
C GLN A 100 2.27 -9.26 11.77
N ARG A 101 1.15 -8.85 12.37
CA ARG A 101 0.68 -9.39 13.65
C ARG A 101 -0.81 -9.66 13.58
N GLN A 102 -1.29 -10.48 14.52
CA GLN A 102 -2.73 -10.67 14.70
C GLN A 102 -3.35 -9.47 15.43
N GLN A 103 -4.64 -9.27 15.16
CA GLN A 103 -5.46 -8.27 15.81
C GLN A 103 -5.99 -8.77 17.15
N ASP A 104 -5.92 -7.90 18.16
CA ASP A 104 -6.33 -8.22 19.52
C ASP A 104 -7.85 -8.30 19.66
N HIS A 105 -8.31 -8.80 20.81
CA HIS A 105 -9.74 -8.96 21.12
C HIS A 105 -10.56 -7.67 20.94
N ASP A 106 -9.96 -6.52 21.22
CA ASP A 106 -10.64 -5.23 21.20
C ASP A 106 -10.49 -4.49 19.86
N GLU A 107 -9.67 -5.00 18.94
CA GLU A 107 -9.49 -4.44 17.60
C GLU A 107 -10.58 -4.89 16.62
N GLY A 108 -10.65 -4.25 15.45
CA GLY A 108 -11.76 -4.36 14.48
C GLY A 108 -12.14 -5.77 14.01
N VAL A 109 -11.18 -6.69 13.90
CA VAL A 109 -11.44 -8.10 13.60
C VAL A 109 -10.52 -8.93 14.50
N PRO A 110 -10.98 -9.40 15.67
CA PRO A 110 -10.16 -10.20 16.56
C PRO A 110 -9.65 -11.48 15.87
N GLY A 111 -8.36 -11.76 15.98
CA GLY A 111 -7.72 -12.86 15.25
C GLY A 111 -7.51 -12.59 13.75
N GLY A 112 -7.97 -11.44 13.24
CA GLY A 112 -7.57 -10.91 11.95
C GLY A 112 -6.11 -10.45 11.95
N TYR A 113 -5.69 -9.73 10.92
CA TYR A 113 -4.30 -9.30 10.76
C TYR A 113 -4.15 -7.81 10.56
N ILE A 114 -3.01 -7.31 11.03
CA ILE A 114 -2.49 -6.01 10.68
C ILE A 114 -1.11 -6.19 10.05
N THR A 115 -0.83 -5.42 9.02
CA THR A 115 0.45 -5.41 8.33
C THR A 115 1.01 -4.00 8.29
N TYR A 116 2.27 -3.89 8.69
CA TYR A 116 3.09 -2.70 8.56
C TYR A 116 4.09 -2.94 7.45
N ILE A 117 4.19 -2.01 6.51
CA ILE A 117 5.16 -2.04 5.42
C ILE A 117 6.03 -0.79 5.61
N LEU A 118 7.35 -0.95 5.51
CA LEU A 118 8.33 0.12 5.61
C LEU A 118 9.17 0.16 4.34
N TRP A 119 9.26 1.31 3.71
CA TRP A 119 10.05 1.52 2.50
C TRP A 119 10.83 2.83 2.54
N GLU A 120 11.79 2.96 1.64
CA GLU A 120 12.64 4.14 1.55
C GLU A 120 11.85 5.41 1.21
N LYS A 121 12.17 6.51 1.90
CA LYS A 121 11.66 7.82 1.49
C LYS A 121 12.48 8.37 0.33
N VAL A 122 11.92 8.31 -0.87
CA VAL A 122 12.55 8.90 -2.07
C VAL A 122 12.48 10.43 -2.02
N ALA A 123 13.57 11.07 -2.48
CA ALA A 123 13.66 12.52 -2.61
C ALA A 123 12.63 13.05 -3.63
N GLY A 124 12.10 14.25 -3.36
CA GLY A 124 11.09 14.89 -4.20
C GLY A 124 9.78 15.16 -3.46
N GLU A 125 8.89 15.86 -4.16
CA GLU A 125 7.59 16.25 -3.65
C GLU A 125 6.50 15.37 -4.24
N SER A 126 5.54 14.98 -3.40
CA SER A 126 4.39 14.22 -3.86
C SER A 126 3.57 15.10 -4.80
N LEU A 127 3.27 14.58 -5.98
CA LEU A 127 2.46 15.29 -6.96
C LEU A 127 0.99 15.30 -6.50
N ASN A 128 0.56 16.37 -5.85
CA ASN A 128 -0.83 16.53 -5.47
C ASN A 128 -1.70 16.71 -6.72
N LEU A 129 -2.83 15.99 -6.81
CA LEU A 129 -3.75 16.08 -7.95
C LEU A 129 -4.21 17.52 -8.23
N THR A 130 -4.61 18.25 -7.19
CA THR A 130 -5.09 19.64 -7.32
C THR A 130 -3.97 20.55 -7.82
N GLU A 131 -2.77 20.41 -7.27
CA GLU A 131 -1.62 21.23 -7.66
C GLU A 131 -1.19 20.90 -9.09
N PHE A 132 -1.14 19.61 -9.44
CA PHE A 132 -0.83 19.15 -10.78
C PHE A 132 -1.75 19.77 -11.82
N TRP A 133 -3.07 19.77 -11.58
CA TRP A 133 -4.02 20.36 -12.54
C TRP A 133 -3.96 21.89 -12.62
N ARG A 134 -3.42 22.56 -11.60
CA ARG A 134 -3.15 24.00 -11.62
C ARG A 134 -1.91 24.37 -12.42
N LEU A 135 -1.02 23.42 -12.70
CA LEU A 135 0.18 23.68 -13.49
C LEU A 135 -0.16 24.06 -14.94
N PRO A 136 0.64 24.95 -15.57
CA PRO A 136 0.59 25.20 -17.01
C PRO A 136 0.59 23.90 -17.82
N PHE A 137 -0.06 23.94 -18.99
CA PHE A 137 -0.14 22.76 -19.85
C PHE A 137 1.23 22.18 -20.20
N ALA A 138 2.22 23.04 -20.46
CA ALA A 138 3.59 22.62 -20.79
C ALA A 138 4.21 21.77 -19.66
N ASP A 139 4.07 22.18 -18.41
CA ASP A 139 4.61 21.47 -17.26
C ASP A 139 3.89 20.15 -17.02
N ARG A 140 2.54 20.15 -17.10
CA ARG A 140 1.76 18.91 -17.02
C ARG A 140 2.12 17.93 -18.12
N LYS A 141 2.42 18.42 -19.33
CA LYS A 141 2.86 17.59 -20.46
C LYS A 141 4.26 17.03 -20.19
N ALA A 142 5.20 17.84 -19.73
CA ALA A 142 6.56 17.39 -19.40
C ALA A 142 6.55 16.28 -18.32
N ILE A 143 5.75 16.44 -17.27
CA ILE A 143 5.55 15.41 -16.23
C ILE A 143 5.01 14.12 -16.86
N ARG A 144 3.91 14.19 -17.61
CA ARG A 144 3.30 13.01 -18.26
C ARG A 144 4.26 12.31 -19.21
N ASP A 145 5.06 13.07 -19.96
CA ASP A 145 6.03 12.51 -20.90
C ASP A 145 7.12 11.74 -20.16
N LYS A 146 7.55 12.20 -18.98
CA LYS A 146 8.48 11.45 -18.11
C LYS A 146 7.86 10.17 -17.58
N PHE A 147 6.63 10.21 -17.07
CA PHE A 147 5.92 8.99 -16.64
C PHE A 147 5.76 7.99 -17.80
N ARG A 148 5.45 8.46 -19.01
CA ARG A 148 5.33 7.60 -20.20
C ARG A 148 6.66 6.95 -20.58
N GLN A 149 7.77 7.69 -20.53
CA GLN A 149 9.10 7.14 -20.81
C GLN A 149 9.42 5.95 -19.89
N VAL A 150 9.19 6.11 -18.59
CA VAL A 150 9.41 5.04 -17.60
C VAL A 150 8.48 3.85 -17.86
N TYR A 151 7.18 4.11 -18.04
CA TYR A 151 6.21 3.04 -18.27
C TYR A 151 6.49 2.22 -19.54
N THR A 152 6.85 2.89 -20.65
CA THR A 152 7.20 2.21 -21.90
C THR A 152 8.52 1.45 -21.79
N TYR A 153 9.52 2.00 -21.09
CA TYR A 153 10.79 1.31 -20.87
C TYR A 153 10.60 0.00 -20.08
N GLU A 154 9.86 0.06 -18.96
CA GLU A 154 9.57 -1.09 -18.11
C GLU A 154 8.76 -2.18 -18.85
N TYR A 155 7.75 -1.78 -19.64
CA TYR A 155 6.94 -2.72 -20.42
C TYR A 155 7.76 -3.44 -21.51
N LEU A 156 8.70 -2.75 -22.16
CA LEU A 156 9.55 -3.33 -23.20
C LEU A 156 10.65 -4.22 -22.61
N VAL A 157 11.23 -3.86 -21.46
CA VAL A 157 12.28 -4.67 -20.80
C VAL A 157 11.70 -5.94 -20.19
N THR A 158 10.48 -5.91 -19.66
CA THR A 158 9.81 -7.09 -19.08
C THR A 158 9.29 -8.06 -20.13
N THR A 159 8.88 -7.59 -21.31
CA THR A 159 8.40 -8.45 -22.41
C THR A 159 9.52 -9.02 -23.28
N ALA A 160 10.73 -8.43 -23.26
CA ALA A 160 11.89 -8.93 -24.01
C ALA A 160 12.69 -10.04 -23.29
N LYS A 161 12.34 -10.38 -22.03
CA LYS A 161 13.00 -11.44 -21.23
C LYS A 161 12.25 -12.79 -21.24
N HIS A 162 11.33 -13.02 -22.17
CA HIS A 162 10.63 -14.31 -22.35
C HIS A 162 10.83 -14.86 -23.76
#